data_AF-A0A1B8C001-F1
#
_entry.id   AF-A0A1B8C001-F1
#
_cell.length_a   1.000
_cell.length_b   1.000
_cell.length_c   1.000
_cell.angle_alpha   90.00
_cell.angle_beta   90.00
_cell.angle_gamma   90.00
#
_symmetry.space_group_name_H-M   'P 1'
#
loop_
_entity.id
_entity.type
_entity.pdbx_description
1 polymer ?
#
loop_
_entity_poly.entity_id
_entity_poly.type
_entity_poly.pdbx_seq_one_letter_code
_entity_poly.pdbx_strand_id
1 'polypeptide(L)'
;MPPRLPRLAPGRLRLARTDSLLPKTSKCLLCQFNGAPAAAGGKQVPRRREQTGIAGMPRARRGFGTATATAVVEEDGEVKVATPREAVEELEKALSDLEKDAVGYVNLPRLRLAQRGVEQRDGQEVIRVAVIALAGQGKSTAKSRELIRLLLADPLKAEEEWERSLTTTSDPVLLRISHRSGVSVEGGGGFKNRLVKELQISSATLSDHYLEILVIDGDVLTESEEGTAGLTENVLVPNIQIPASFGAHYSPITAPVHKALVVGDGILGAASLLRFPAMEGELIQTAVDLPSIIHDKEGTGQFHSVDVALGTAALKSFRESVGNAVVYEQQWSASGLPTLRDWVISGSRSSSSSSSQLKPPVHALIRSLLSSTEEKIHYHEALSLSASLSAKISPSTTQSLQRDLDEWAEAAHTELRDQLDLAFSGRRWRALAWWKLFWRVDDVGAITSDILASRFLTGAEREVIYMAGKIDGAGVLGEHTTPRPEGKNWAYKDAPPIRDPEEEVPLGIKPTAEPRIRDVIPVIDHPLDGPLPNPAIKAHPWPLHIPLTRTYLTSTTIPHLQALAQKLVAQALGTTAFSGVFAGLIYVSNLSVGVYEAGAVAALGMVWGLRR
;
A
#
# COMPACT_ATOMS: atom_id res chain seq x y z
N MET A 1 -52.60 -44.35 -54.77
CA MET A 1 -51.99 -43.80 -53.55
C MET A 1 -50.79 -44.65 -53.17
N PRO A 2 -49.61 -44.03 -53.01
CA PRO A 2 -48.85 -44.24 -51.79
C PRO A 2 -48.42 -42.90 -51.13
N PRO A 3 -48.14 -42.91 -49.81
CA PRO A 3 -48.13 -41.73 -48.95
C PRO A 3 -46.77 -41.02 -48.81
N ARG A 4 -46.83 -39.78 -48.31
CA ARG A 4 -45.72 -38.85 -48.06
C ARG A 4 -44.86 -39.28 -46.86
N LEU A 5 -43.53 -39.14 -46.98
CA LEU A 5 -42.57 -39.17 -45.88
C LEU A 5 -42.01 -37.76 -45.56
N PRO A 6 -41.78 -37.42 -44.28
CA PRO A 6 -41.29 -36.11 -43.84
C PRO A 6 -39.75 -36.00 -43.84
N ARG A 7 -39.24 -34.77 -43.93
CA ARG A 7 -37.81 -34.43 -43.87
C ARG A 7 -37.28 -34.43 -42.43
N LEU A 8 -36.22 -35.19 -42.19
CA LEU A 8 -35.41 -35.18 -40.96
C LEU A 8 -34.26 -34.15 -41.07
N ALA A 9 -33.94 -33.51 -39.94
CA ALA A 9 -32.79 -32.65 -39.74
C ALA A 9 -31.51 -33.46 -39.43
N PRO A 10 -30.32 -33.04 -39.90
CA PRO A 10 -29.04 -33.45 -39.33
C PRO A 10 -28.57 -32.37 -38.34
N GLY A 11 -28.11 -32.62 -37.11
CA GLY A 11 -27.33 -33.76 -36.64
C GLY A 11 -25.99 -33.20 -36.13
N ARG A 12 -25.89 -32.95 -34.82
CA ARG A 12 -24.66 -32.54 -34.12
C ARG A 12 -23.62 -33.67 -34.21
N LEU A 13 -22.42 -33.37 -34.67
CA LEU A 13 -21.24 -34.22 -34.47
C LEU A 13 -20.22 -33.48 -33.60
N ARG A 14 -19.96 -34.08 -32.44
CA ARG A 14 -18.86 -33.72 -31.53
C ARG A 14 -17.56 -34.23 -32.14
N LEU A 15 -16.56 -33.36 -32.21
CA LEU A 15 -15.17 -33.77 -32.37
C LEU A 15 -14.49 -33.63 -31.00
N ALA A 16 -14.03 -34.75 -30.46
CA ALA A 16 -13.18 -34.83 -29.29
C ALA A 16 -11.83 -34.17 -29.61
N ARG A 17 -11.34 -33.31 -28.71
CA ARG A 17 -9.99 -32.74 -28.77
C ARG A 17 -9.25 -33.11 -27.49
N THR A 18 -8.04 -33.61 -27.71
CA THR A 18 -7.07 -34.22 -26.80
C THR A 18 -6.68 -33.35 -25.61
N ASP A 19 -6.52 -33.99 -24.45
CA ASP A 19 -5.99 -33.44 -23.21
C ASP A 19 -4.58 -32.86 -23.40
N SER A 20 -4.40 -31.61 -22.98
CA SER A 20 -3.09 -30.98 -22.79
C SER A 20 -3.03 -30.38 -21.39
N LEU A 21 -2.19 -30.99 -20.55
CA LEU A 21 -1.90 -30.61 -19.17
C LEU A 21 -0.98 -29.37 -19.12
N LEU A 22 -1.53 -28.16 -19.07
CA LEU A 22 -0.88 -26.93 -18.59
C LEU A 22 -1.94 -25.97 -18.03
N PRO A 23 -1.74 -25.35 -16.85
CA PRO A 23 -2.73 -24.45 -16.26
C PRO A 23 -2.77 -23.11 -17.03
N LYS A 24 -3.91 -22.83 -17.68
CA LYS A 24 -4.18 -21.53 -18.31
C LYS A 24 -4.55 -20.50 -17.23
N THR A 25 -3.62 -19.62 -16.89
CA THR A 25 -3.92 -18.39 -16.15
C THR A 25 -4.20 -17.27 -17.15
N SER A 26 -5.45 -17.15 -17.59
CA SER A 26 -5.91 -15.98 -18.35
C SER A 26 -6.13 -14.79 -17.41
N LYS A 27 -5.05 -14.11 -17.03
CA LYS A 27 -5.12 -12.83 -16.31
C LYS A 27 -5.13 -11.67 -17.31
N CYS A 28 -6.07 -10.74 -17.12
CA CYS A 28 -6.25 -9.55 -17.94
C CYS A 28 -5.03 -8.61 -17.82
N LEU A 29 -4.42 -8.21 -18.95
CA LEU A 29 -3.26 -7.33 -19.01
C LEU A 29 -3.52 -5.93 -18.43
N LEU A 30 -4.77 -5.45 -18.39
CA LEU A 30 -5.12 -4.14 -17.81
C LEU A 30 -5.04 -4.12 -16.28
N CYS A 31 -5.26 -5.26 -15.61
CA CYS A 31 -5.25 -5.34 -14.15
C CYS A 31 -3.82 -5.42 -13.57
N GLN A 32 -2.82 -5.79 -14.37
CA GLN A 32 -1.41 -5.77 -13.96
C GLN A 32 -0.82 -4.36 -13.87
N PHE A 33 -1.38 -3.39 -14.60
CA PHE A 33 -0.85 -2.01 -14.61
C PHE A 33 -1.27 -1.16 -13.40
N ASN A 34 -2.25 -1.61 -12.60
CA ASN A 34 -2.61 -0.95 -11.33
C ASN A 34 -1.93 -1.61 -10.09
N GLY A 35 -1.10 -2.62 -10.29
CA GLY A 35 -0.16 -3.08 -9.26
C GLY A 35 1.07 -2.17 -9.25
N ALA A 36 1.36 -1.53 -8.13
CA ALA A 36 2.53 -0.67 -7.97
C ALA A 36 3.83 -1.39 -8.41
N PRO A 37 4.73 -0.75 -9.18
CA PRO A 37 5.94 -1.41 -9.66
C PRO A 37 6.98 -1.52 -8.54
N ALA A 38 7.41 -2.75 -8.25
CA ALA A 38 8.68 -3.03 -7.58
C ALA A 38 9.84 -2.71 -8.53
N ALA A 39 10.88 -2.10 -7.97
CA ALA A 39 12.01 -1.50 -8.68
C ALA A 39 12.89 -2.51 -9.45
N ALA A 40 13.22 -2.16 -10.70
CA ALA A 40 14.43 -2.60 -11.37
C ALA A 40 15.01 -1.40 -12.15
N GLY A 41 16.26 -1.02 -11.81
CA GLY A 41 17.02 0.04 -12.48
C GLY A 41 17.40 -0.32 -13.91
N GLY A 42 17.88 0.56 -14.77
CA GLY A 42 18.24 1.96 -14.67
C GLY A 42 18.87 2.38 -16.02
N LYS A 43 18.89 3.68 -16.32
CA LYS A 43 19.96 4.41 -17.03
C LYS A 43 19.61 5.90 -17.08
N GLN A 44 20.40 6.70 -16.36
CA GLN A 44 20.42 8.16 -16.38
C GLN A 44 21.04 8.65 -17.71
N VAL A 45 20.68 9.83 -18.25
CA VAL A 45 21.31 11.18 -18.07
C VAL A 45 20.42 12.27 -18.77
N PRO A 46 20.69 13.60 -18.76
CA PRO A 46 19.85 14.59 -18.09
C PRO A 46 19.21 15.65 -19.03
N ARG A 47 18.15 16.33 -18.58
CA ARG A 47 17.93 17.74 -18.97
C ARG A 47 17.04 18.48 -17.98
N ARG A 48 17.66 19.47 -17.33
CA ARG A 48 17.08 20.47 -16.44
C ARG A 48 16.23 21.47 -17.24
N ARG A 49 14.98 21.68 -16.83
CA ARG A 49 14.33 23.01 -16.88
C ARG A 49 13.26 23.08 -15.80
N GLU A 50 13.46 24.04 -14.90
CA GLU A 50 12.56 24.42 -13.80
C GLU A 50 11.18 24.81 -14.33
N GLN A 51 10.12 24.36 -13.65
CA GLN A 51 8.96 25.20 -13.33
C GLN A 51 8.14 24.58 -12.19
N THR A 52 7.93 25.43 -11.20
CA THR A 52 7.15 25.36 -9.96
C THR A 52 5.68 25.03 -10.16
N GLY A 53 5.07 24.30 -9.21
CA GLY A 53 3.60 24.21 -9.09
C GLY A 53 3.12 22.99 -8.30
N ILE A 54 2.81 23.23 -7.03
CA ILE A 54 2.31 22.29 -6.02
C ILE A 54 0.83 21.97 -6.26
N ALA A 55 0.42 20.69 -6.20
CA ALA A 55 -0.88 20.24 -5.67
C ALA A 55 -0.87 18.71 -5.49
N GLY A 56 -0.73 18.26 -4.24
CA GLY A 56 -0.84 16.85 -3.85
C GLY A 56 -2.30 16.42 -3.70
N MET A 57 -2.61 15.23 -4.22
CA MET A 57 -3.86 14.51 -3.96
C MET A 57 -3.96 14.09 -2.48
N PRO A 58 -5.05 14.38 -1.76
CA PRO A 58 -5.29 13.76 -0.46
C PRO A 58 -5.94 12.37 -0.61
N ARG A 59 -5.36 11.41 0.09
CA ARG A 59 -5.78 10.02 0.25
C ARG A 59 -6.83 9.98 1.38
N ALA A 60 -8.07 9.63 1.07
CA ALA A 60 -9.16 9.57 2.06
C ALA A 60 -8.97 8.39 3.03
N ARG A 61 -8.66 8.70 4.30
CA ARG A 61 -8.82 7.80 5.45
C ARG A 61 -10.30 7.84 5.89
N ARG A 62 -10.96 6.68 5.95
CA ARG A 62 -12.25 6.52 6.62
C ARG A 62 -11.99 6.29 8.11
N GLY A 63 -12.50 7.15 8.96
CA GLY A 63 -12.67 6.88 10.39
C GLY A 63 -14.16 6.78 10.69
N PHE A 64 -14.59 5.64 11.23
CA PHE A 64 -15.89 5.51 11.90
C PHE A 64 -15.74 6.04 13.33
N GLY A 65 -16.70 6.86 13.77
CA GLY A 65 -16.74 7.41 15.11
C GLY A 65 -17.75 6.69 16.00
N THR A 66 -17.52 6.76 17.30
CA THR A 66 -18.57 6.74 18.33
C THR A 66 -18.10 7.54 19.53
N ALA A 67 -18.85 8.56 19.91
CA ALA A 67 -19.40 8.76 21.26
C ALA A 67 -19.62 10.25 21.54
N THR A 68 -20.87 10.56 21.87
CA THR A 68 -21.42 11.83 22.29
C THR A 68 -20.83 12.29 23.63
N ALA A 69 -20.26 13.49 23.66
CA ALA A 69 -20.20 14.31 24.87
C ALA A 69 -20.31 15.79 24.48
N THR A 70 -21.34 16.42 25.02
CA THR A 70 -21.65 17.84 24.90
C THR A 70 -20.48 18.71 25.36
N ALA A 71 -19.97 19.58 24.49
CA ALA A 71 -19.08 20.67 24.87
C ALA A 71 -19.43 21.94 24.11
N VAL A 72 -19.34 23.03 24.86
CA VAL A 72 -19.71 24.40 24.55
C VAL A 72 -18.92 24.93 23.36
N VAL A 73 -19.59 25.74 22.55
CA VAL A 73 -19.04 26.50 21.43
C VAL A 73 -17.91 27.41 21.92
N GLU A 74 -16.68 27.18 21.46
CA GLU A 74 -15.65 28.20 21.36
C GLU A 74 -15.17 28.31 19.92
N GLU A 75 -14.87 29.56 19.55
CA GLU A 75 -14.65 30.14 18.23
C GLU A 75 -13.55 29.48 17.38
N ASP A 76 -13.62 29.77 16.07
CA ASP A 76 -12.61 29.54 15.04
C ASP A 76 -11.17 29.79 15.52
N GLY A 77 -10.50 28.72 15.94
CA GLY A 77 -9.06 28.69 16.12
C GLY A 77 -8.40 28.22 14.84
N GLU A 78 -7.51 29.04 14.28
CA GLU A 78 -6.40 28.56 13.45
C GLU A 78 -5.89 27.23 14.04
N VAL A 79 -5.66 26.22 13.19
CA VAL A 79 -4.99 24.98 13.61
C VAL A 79 -3.61 25.36 14.13
N LYS A 80 -3.52 25.65 15.43
CA LYS A 80 -2.27 25.90 16.14
C LYS A 80 -1.46 24.64 15.93
N VAL A 81 -0.36 24.75 15.21
CA VAL A 81 0.64 23.70 15.14
C VAL A 81 1.03 23.44 16.60
N ALA A 82 0.52 22.34 17.15
CA ALA A 82 0.77 21.96 18.52
C ALA A 82 2.27 22.04 18.74
N THR A 83 2.68 22.66 19.86
CA THR A 83 4.08 22.57 20.23
C THR A 83 4.43 21.10 20.34
N PRO A 84 5.65 20.69 19.99
CA PRO A 84 5.93 19.27 19.83
C PRO A 84 5.72 18.50 21.15
N ARG A 85 5.83 19.18 22.31
CA ARG A 85 5.45 18.65 23.63
C ARG A 85 3.95 18.39 23.80
N GLU A 86 3.10 19.31 23.37
CA GLU A 86 1.64 19.13 23.41
C GLU A 86 1.21 17.94 22.53
N ALA A 87 1.90 17.73 21.39
CA ALA A 87 1.66 16.57 20.53
C ALA A 87 2.04 15.23 21.20
N VAL A 88 3.09 15.20 22.02
CA VAL A 88 3.48 14.01 22.80
C VAL A 88 2.46 13.74 23.92
N GLU A 89 1.99 14.78 24.62
CA GLU A 89 0.93 14.63 25.63
C GLU A 89 -0.41 14.18 25.03
N GLU A 90 -0.76 14.68 23.84
CA GLU A 90 -1.94 14.22 23.10
C GLU A 90 -1.80 12.75 22.69
N LEU A 91 -0.62 12.34 22.23
CA LEU A 91 -0.31 10.96 21.89
C LEU A 91 -0.40 10.04 23.12
N GLU A 92 0.10 10.47 24.27
CA GLU A 92 -0.01 9.72 25.53
C GLU A 92 -1.48 9.48 25.90
N LYS A 93 -2.30 10.53 25.85
CA LYS A 93 -3.75 10.43 26.11
C LYS A 93 -4.42 9.48 25.12
N ALA A 94 -4.14 9.62 23.82
CA ALA A 94 -4.71 8.77 22.79
C ALA A 94 -4.32 7.28 22.96
N LEU A 95 -3.08 6.98 23.36
CA LEU A 95 -2.66 5.62 23.68
C LEU A 95 -3.35 5.08 24.95
N SER A 96 -3.63 5.94 25.93
CA SER A 96 -4.40 5.56 27.12
C SER A 96 -5.88 5.28 26.80
N ASP A 97 -6.46 6.00 25.85
CA ASP A 97 -7.84 5.80 25.40
C ASP A 97 -7.94 4.53 24.54
N LEU A 98 -6.93 4.25 23.72
CA LEU A 98 -6.81 2.98 23.00
C LEU A 98 -6.76 1.77 23.97
N GLU A 99 -6.08 1.89 25.11
CA GLU A 99 -6.09 0.85 26.15
C GLU A 99 -7.48 0.65 26.75
N LYS A 100 -8.30 1.69 26.89
CA LYS A 100 -9.65 1.59 27.47
C LYS A 100 -10.67 1.03 26.47
N ASP A 101 -10.65 1.54 25.25
CA ASP A 101 -11.72 1.32 24.27
C ASP A 101 -11.51 0.04 23.44
N ALA A 102 -10.25 -0.36 23.21
CA ALA A 102 -9.90 -1.43 22.27
C ALA A 102 -9.07 -2.57 22.88
N VAL A 103 -9.22 -2.85 24.20
CA VAL A 103 -8.47 -3.91 24.92
C VAL A 103 -8.43 -5.24 24.17
N GLY A 104 -9.55 -5.63 23.55
CA GLY A 104 -9.69 -6.93 22.88
C GLY A 104 -8.97 -7.04 21.53
N TYR A 105 -8.63 -5.92 20.89
CA TYR A 105 -8.00 -5.90 19.56
C TYR A 105 -6.51 -5.54 19.63
N VAL A 106 -6.07 -4.95 20.75
CA VAL A 106 -4.71 -4.43 20.90
C VAL A 106 -3.81 -5.41 21.62
N ASN A 107 -2.57 -5.54 21.14
CA ASN A 107 -1.52 -6.25 21.84
C ASN A 107 -1.04 -5.45 23.06
N LEU A 108 -1.63 -5.73 24.23
CA LEU A 108 -1.41 -5.01 25.48
C LEU A 108 0.08 -4.88 25.89
N PRO A 109 0.94 -5.92 25.76
CA PRO A 109 2.37 -5.77 26.09
C PRO A 109 3.08 -4.72 25.22
N ARG A 110 2.73 -4.63 23.93
CA ARG A 110 3.31 -3.65 23.00
C ARG A 110 2.78 -2.24 23.28
N LEU A 111 1.50 -2.12 23.61
CA LEU A 111 0.90 -0.84 23.98
C LEU A 111 1.58 -0.26 25.22
N ARG A 112 1.80 -1.08 26.25
CA ARG A 112 2.51 -0.67 27.46
C ARG A 112 3.96 -0.31 27.20
N LEU A 113 4.62 -0.98 26.24
CA LEU A 113 5.96 -0.59 25.82
C LEU A 113 5.95 0.78 25.12
N ALA A 114 4.96 1.03 24.26
CA ALA A 114 4.77 2.31 23.59
C ALA A 114 4.53 3.46 24.59
N GLN A 115 3.58 3.28 25.52
CA GLN A 115 3.26 4.24 26.57
C GLN A 115 4.52 4.60 27.38
N ARG A 116 5.29 3.58 27.82
CA ARG A 116 6.56 3.82 28.53
C ARG A 116 7.61 4.55 27.70
N GLY A 117 7.61 4.37 26.38
CA GLY A 117 8.49 5.11 25.48
C GLY A 117 8.12 6.59 25.42
N VAL A 118 6.82 6.88 25.33
CA VAL A 118 6.27 8.24 25.28
C VAL A 118 6.41 8.97 26.64
N GLU A 119 6.27 8.26 27.76
CA GLU A 119 6.47 8.80 29.13
C GLU A 119 7.94 9.18 29.43
N GLN A 120 8.90 8.62 28.69
CA GLN A 120 10.32 8.90 28.92
C GLN A 120 10.72 10.27 28.36
N ARG A 121 11.76 10.86 28.97
CA ARG A 121 12.27 12.17 28.55
C ARG A 121 12.76 12.13 27.10
N ASP A 122 12.40 13.16 26.32
CA ASP A 122 12.80 13.35 24.93
C ASP A 122 14.26 12.95 24.68
N GLY A 123 14.46 12.00 23.77
CA GLY A 123 15.80 11.53 23.36
C GLY A 123 16.53 10.61 24.36
N GLN A 124 16.00 10.40 25.57
CA GLN A 124 16.53 9.44 26.55
C GLN A 124 15.75 8.12 26.59
N GLU A 125 14.87 7.91 25.61
CA GLU A 125 14.09 6.69 25.44
C GLU A 125 14.96 5.43 25.35
N VAL A 126 14.65 4.43 26.17
CA VAL A 126 15.35 3.15 26.20
C VAL A 126 14.80 2.24 25.09
N ILE A 127 15.65 1.92 24.11
CA ILE A 127 15.28 1.04 23.01
C ILE A 127 15.65 -0.39 23.34
N ARG A 128 14.64 -1.24 23.32
CA ARG A 128 14.75 -2.69 23.53
C ARG A 128 14.89 -3.43 22.21
N VAL A 129 15.95 -4.21 22.08
CA VAL A 129 16.21 -5.07 20.91
C VAL A 129 16.22 -6.52 21.35
N ALA A 130 15.30 -7.35 20.83
CA ALA A 130 15.39 -8.80 21.00
C ALA A 130 16.37 -9.37 19.98
N VAL A 131 17.19 -10.32 20.40
CA VAL A 131 17.95 -11.19 19.51
C VAL A 131 17.48 -12.61 19.76
N ILE A 132 16.85 -13.18 18.75
CA ILE A 132 16.19 -14.48 18.84
C ILE A 132 16.94 -15.48 17.99
N ALA A 133 17.52 -16.49 18.62
CA ALA A 133 18.19 -17.58 17.93
C ALA A 133 17.16 -18.60 17.46
N LEU A 134 17.20 -18.99 16.18
CA LEU A 134 16.29 -19.99 15.64
C LEU A 134 16.68 -21.39 16.15
N ALA A 135 15.73 -22.09 16.78
CA ALA A 135 15.92 -23.42 17.34
C ALA A 135 16.06 -24.49 16.24
N GLY A 136 17.25 -24.58 15.61
CA GLY A 136 17.54 -25.59 14.59
C GLY A 136 18.37 -26.76 15.09
N GLN A 137 19.42 -26.51 15.89
CA GLN A 137 20.42 -27.53 16.27
C GLN A 137 21.26 -27.16 17.52
N GLY A 138 20.79 -26.31 18.46
CA GLY A 138 21.57 -25.89 19.64
C GLY A 138 22.89 -25.12 19.37
N LYS A 139 23.45 -25.18 18.16
CA LYS A 139 24.60 -24.43 17.67
C LYS A 139 24.22 -22.98 17.30
N SER A 140 22.99 -22.79 16.85
CA SER A 140 22.41 -21.48 16.54
C SER A 140 22.41 -20.51 17.73
N THR A 141 22.19 -21.02 18.95
CA THR A 141 22.20 -20.20 20.17
C THR A 141 23.62 -19.79 20.58
N ALA A 142 24.60 -20.67 20.40
CA ALA A 142 26.01 -20.32 20.59
C ALA A 142 26.47 -19.28 19.56
N LYS A 143 26.05 -19.43 18.29
CA LYS A 143 26.37 -18.49 17.20
C LYS A 143 25.70 -17.13 17.35
N SER A 144 24.44 -17.08 17.77
CA SER A 144 23.77 -15.81 18.05
C SER A 144 24.46 -15.05 19.20
N ARG A 145 24.90 -15.76 20.23
CA ARG A 145 25.68 -15.20 21.36
C ARG A 145 27.05 -14.71 20.91
N GLU A 146 27.76 -15.48 20.08
CA GLU A 146 29.01 -15.03 19.45
C GLU A 146 28.78 -13.77 18.61
N LEU A 147 27.70 -13.71 17.84
CA LEU A 147 27.33 -12.55 17.04
C LEU A 147 27.05 -11.31 17.92
N ILE A 148 26.29 -11.45 18.99
CA ILE A 148 26.03 -10.35 19.95
C ILE A 148 27.33 -9.89 20.61
N ARG A 149 28.20 -10.83 21.00
CA ARG A 149 29.52 -10.52 21.52
C ARG A 149 30.29 -9.65 20.52
N LEU A 150 30.30 -10.00 19.23
CA LEU A 150 30.98 -9.21 18.21
C LEU A 150 30.37 -7.82 18.02
N LEU A 151 29.05 -7.70 18.01
CA LEU A 151 28.37 -6.41 17.82
C LEU A 151 28.63 -5.41 18.95
N LEU A 152 28.79 -5.91 20.18
CA LEU A 152 28.94 -5.09 21.38
C LEU A 152 30.39 -4.95 21.87
N ALA A 153 31.28 -5.85 21.47
CA ALA A 153 32.68 -5.81 21.88
C ALA A 153 33.36 -4.52 21.44
N ASP A 154 34.15 -3.95 22.34
CA ASP A 154 35.09 -2.88 22.03
C ASP A 154 36.41 -3.53 21.57
N PRO A 155 36.88 -3.28 20.33
CA PRO A 155 38.13 -3.84 19.83
C PRO A 155 39.36 -3.31 20.58
N LEU A 156 39.29 -2.13 21.19
CA LEU A 156 40.42 -1.52 21.90
C LEU A 156 40.64 -2.10 23.31
N LYS A 157 39.62 -2.75 23.87
CA LYS A 157 39.69 -3.37 25.19
C LYS A 157 40.02 -4.84 25.11
N ALA A 158 40.67 -5.35 26.16
CA ALA A 158 40.79 -6.78 26.38
C ALA A 158 39.41 -7.42 26.62
N GLU A 159 39.34 -8.75 26.48
CA GLU A 159 38.11 -9.51 26.71
C GLU A 159 37.54 -9.26 28.12
N GLU A 160 36.37 -8.63 28.18
CA GLU A 160 35.67 -8.30 29.43
C GLU A 160 34.93 -9.53 30.01
N GLU A 161 34.66 -9.52 31.32
CA GLU A 161 34.00 -10.65 32.01
C GLU A 161 32.60 -10.98 31.46
N TRP A 162 31.88 -9.96 31.00
CA TRP A 162 30.55 -10.16 30.41
C TRP A 162 30.64 -10.97 29.11
N GLU A 163 31.68 -10.79 28.28
CA GLU A 163 31.90 -11.54 27.03
C GLU A 163 32.00 -13.05 27.32
N ARG A 164 32.75 -13.41 28.37
CA ARG A 164 32.91 -14.80 28.82
C ARG A 164 31.63 -15.36 29.43
N SER A 165 30.92 -14.53 30.19
CA SER A 165 29.68 -14.94 30.85
C SER A 165 28.56 -15.24 29.84
N LEU A 166 28.54 -14.51 28.71
CA LEU A 166 27.56 -14.65 27.64
C LEU A 166 27.74 -15.95 26.86
N THR A 167 28.97 -16.37 26.57
CA THR A 167 29.23 -17.64 25.88
C THR A 167 29.02 -18.87 26.78
N THR A 168 29.12 -18.70 28.10
CA THR A 168 29.01 -19.81 29.06
C THR A 168 27.57 -20.11 29.47
N THR A 169 26.69 -19.11 29.45
CA THR A 169 25.36 -19.21 30.06
C THR A 169 24.34 -19.75 29.07
N SER A 170 23.61 -20.79 29.48
CA SER A 170 22.37 -21.38 28.92
C SER A 170 21.18 -20.47 28.66
N ASP A 171 20.94 -19.64 29.66
CA ASP A 171 19.65 -19.04 29.95
C ASP A 171 19.44 -17.72 29.18
N PRO A 172 18.20 -17.22 29.08
CA PRO A 172 17.94 -15.88 28.55
C PRO A 172 18.70 -14.81 29.35
N VAL A 173 19.33 -13.87 28.64
CA VAL A 173 20.17 -12.82 29.24
C VAL A 173 19.69 -11.45 28.79
N LEU A 174 19.62 -10.51 29.73
CA LEU A 174 19.34 -9.11 29.46
C LEU A 174 20.65 -8.30 29.57
N LEU A 175 21.07 -7.71 28.48
CA LEU A 175 22.24 -6.84 28.40
C LEU A 175 21.80 -5.38 28.50
N ARG A 176 22.31 -4.67 29.50
CA ARG A 176 22.04 -3.24 29.71
C ARG A 176 23.31 -2.45 29.44
N ILE A 177 23.28 -1.56 28.45
CA ILE A 177 24.44 -0.72 28.15
C ILE A 177 24.46 0.45 29.13
N SER A 178 25.56 0.61 29.88
CA SER A 178 25.68 1.66 30.88
C SER A 178 25.90 3.03 30.24
N HIS A 179 25.24 4.04 30.80
CA HIS A 179 25.36 5.44 30.36
C HIS A 179 26.39 6.18 31.23
N ARG A 180 27.05 7.19 30.67
CA ARG A 180 28.23 7.91 31.21
C ARG A 180 27.98 8.71 32.51
N SER A 181 26.81 8.58 33.14
CA SER A 181 26.56 9.13 34.47
C SER A 181 26.38 7.95 35.42
N GLY A 182 27.24 7.84 36.44
CA GLY A 182 27.20 6.82 37.49
C GLY A 182 25.96 6.87 38.40
N VAL A 183 24.85 7.38 37.88
CA VAL A 183 23.53 7.23 38.47
C VAL A 183 22.97 5.95 37.87
N SER A 184 22.98 4.88 38.68
CA SER A 184 22.00 3.82 38.54
C SER A 184 20.64 4.48 38.38
N VAL A 185 20.10 4.48 37.16
CA VAL A 185 18.74 4.97 36.90
C VAL A 185 17.81 4.02 37.63
N GLU A 186 17.53 4.32 38.90
CA GLU A 186 16.59 3.60 39.77
C GLU A 186 15.13 3.68 39.24
N GLY A 187 14.90 4.37 38.13
CA GLY A 187 13.65 4.41 37.36
C GLY A 187 13.55 3.41 36.19
N GLY A 188 14.59 2.67 35.83
CA GLY A 188 14.56 1.69 34.73
C GLY A 188 13.95 0.34 35.14
N GLY A 189 12.66 0.32 35.49
CA GLY A 189 11.93 -0.85 35.99
C GLY A 189 11.50 -1.84 34.88
N GLY A 190 12.45 -2.51 34.23
CA GLY A 190 12.16 -3.57 33.24
C GLY A 190 12.06 -4.97 33.85
N PHE A 191 13.06 -5.35 34.66
CA PHE A 191 13.12 -6.63 35.36
C PHE A 191 13.68 -6.42 36.78
N LYS A 192 13.02 -5.59 37.60
CA LYS A 192 13.38 -5.47 39.03
C LYS A 192 13.27 -6.80 39.80
N ASN A 193 12.70 -7.83 39.17
CA ASN A 193 12.72 -9.19 39.68
C ASN A 193 13.90 -9.96 39.09
N ARG A 194 14.69 -10.55 40.00
CA ARG A 194 15.83 -11.47 39.89
C ARG A 194 15.55 -12.75 39.05
N LEU A 195 14.87 -12.61 37.91
CA LEU A 195 14.33 -13.70 37.10
C LEU A 195 15.11 -13.88 35.78
N VAL A 196 15.75 -12.81 35.29
CA VAL A 196 16.63 -12.83 34.12
C VAL A 196 18.01 -12.30 34.55
N LYS A 197 19.08 -12.93 34.06
CA LYS A 197 20.45 -12.51 34.38
C LYS A 197 20.75 -11.17 33.68
N GLU A 198 20.82 -10.09 34.46
CA GLU A 198 21.21 -8.77 33.95
C GLU A 198 22.74 -8.66 33.88
N LEU A 199 23.28 -8.27 32.72
CA LEU A 199 24.69 -7.92 32.55
C LEU A 199 24.81 -6.46 32.14
N GLN A 200 25.65 -5.71 32.85
CA GLN A 200 25.94 -4.32 32.52
C GLN A 200 27.19 -4.25 31.62
N ILE A 201 27.07 -3.57 30.49
CA ILE A 201 28.16 -3.42 29.52
C ILE A 201 28.62 -1.96 29.50
N SER A 202 29.93 -1.74 29.69
CA SER A 202 30.54 -0.42 29.57
C SER A 202 31.21 -0.24 28.19
N SER A 203 30.48 0.35 27.24
CA SER A 203 31.02 0.63 25.91
C SER A 203 30.97 2.12 25.62
N ALA A 204 32.14 2.71 25.29
CA ALA A 204 32.24 4.13 24.95
C ALA A 204 31.54 4.46 23.63
N THR A 205 31.42 3.48 22.73
CA THR A 205 30.77 3.66 21.41
C THR A 205 29.26 3.51 21.45
N LEU A 206 28.71 2.87 22.50
CA LEU A 206 27.28 2.53 22.61
C LEU A 206 26.58 3.23 23.78
N SER A 207 27.31 3.95 24.63
CA SER A 207 26.75 4.62 25.82
C SER A 207 25.64 5.61 25.50
N ASP A 208 25.72 6.26 24.33
CA ASP A 208 24.83 7.37 23.96
C ASP A 208 23.52 6.89 23.32
N HIS A 209 23.35 5.58 23.15
CA HIS A 209 22.26 4.98 22.39
C HIS A 209 21.09 4.45 23.25
N TYR A 210 21.25 4.39 24.58
CA TYR A 210 20.24 3.90 25.54
C TYR A 210 19.60 2.57 25.09
N LEU A 211 20.45 1.54 24.90
CA LEU A 211 20.01 0.23 24.40
C LEU A 211 19.91 -0.81 25.52
N GLU A 212 18.84 -1.60 25.47
CA GLU A 212 18.66 -2.85 26.22
C GLU A 212 18.54 -3.99 25.20
N ILE A 213 19.41 -4.99 25.29
CA ILE A 213 19.42 -6.13 24.37
C ILE A 213 19.02 -7.39 25.11
N LEU A 214 17.95 -8.02 24.65
CA LEU A 214 17.41 -9.23 25.23
C LEU A 214 17.77 -10.41 24.33
N VAL A 215 18.57 -11.35 24.85
CA VAL A 215 19.02 -12.54 24.11
C VAL A 215 18.15 -13.72 24.52
N ILE A 216 17.46 -14.30 23.55
CA ILE A 216 16.50 -15.39 23.77
C ILE A 216 16.79 -16.52 22.79
N ASP A 217 16.68 -17.74 23.30
CA ASP A 217 16.65 -18.94 22.48
C ASP A 217 15.18 -19.20 22.14
N GLY A 218 14.81 -19.02 20.87
CA GLY A 218 13.40 -18.98 20.46
C GLY A 218 13.01 -20.12 19.54
N ASP A 219 11.89 -20.77 19.87
CA ASP A 219 11.08 -21.48 18.90
C ASP A 219 10.05 -20.52 18.31
N VAL A 220 10.51 -19.66 17.38
CA VAL A 220 9.67 -18.66 16.68
C VAL A 220 8.81 -19.32 15.59
N LEU A 221 9.08 -20.60 15.28
CA LEU A 221 8.48 -21.34 14.17
C LEU A 221 7.16 -22.03 14.52
N THR A 222 6.66 -21.90 15.75
CA THR A 222 5.32 -22.38 16.06
C THR A 222 4.32 -21.52 15.30
N GLU A 223 3.76 -22.07 14.21
CA GLU A 223 2.69 -21.46 13.43
C GLU A 223 1.59 -20.97 14.39
N SER A 224 1.39 -19.65 14.46
CA SER A 224 0.25 -19.10 15.17
C SER A 224 -1.00 -19.41 14.36
N GLU A 225 -2.11 -19.73 15.02
CA GLU A 225 -3.42 -19.93 14.38
C GLU A 225 -3.86 -18.70 13.55
N GLU A 226 -3.28 -17.54 13.84
CA GLU A 226 -3.49 -16.25 13.16
C GLU A 226 -2.64 -16.05 11.89
N GLY A 227 -1.91 -17.07 11.44
CA GLY A 227 -1.10 -17.03 10.21
C GLY A 227 0.09 -16.06 10.28
N THR A 228 0.38 -15.37 9.19
CA THR A 228 1.58 -14.52 9.03
C THR A 228 1.61 -13.28 9.94
N ALA A 229 0.44 -12.73 10.30
CA ALA A 229 0.34 -11.59 11.20
C ALA A 229 0.65 -11.99 12.65
N GLY A 230 0.24 -13.20 13.07
CA GLY A 230 0.63 -13.73 14.37
C GLY A 230 2.15 -13.96 14.49
N LEU A 231 2.82 -14.32 13.39
CA LEU A 231 4.28 -14.55 13.39
C LEU A 231 5.09 -13.25 13.62
N THR A 232 4.72 -12.14 12.97
CA THR A 232 5.37 -10.83 13.20
C THR A 232 5.14 -10.35 14.62
N GLU A 233 3.95 -10.58 15.17
CA GLU A 233 3.61 -10.22 16.54
C GLU A 233 4.38 -11.05 17.57
N ASN A 234 4.51 -12.36 17.36
CA ASN A 234 5.28 -13.26 18.23
C ASN A 234 6.77 -12.90 18.26
N VAL A 235 7.32 -12.41 17.15
CA VAL A 235 8.72 -11.95 17.07
C VAL A 235 8.96 -10.67 17.89
N LEU A 236 7.99 -9.76 17.94
CA LEU A 236 8.08 -8.50 18.69
C LEU A 236 7.68 -8.64 20.17
N VAL A 237 6.96 -9.71 20.52
CA VAL A 237 6.60 -10.06 21.90
C VAL A 237 7.08 -11.48 22.21
N PRO A 238 8.40 -11.71 22.30
CA PRO A 238 8.91 -13.03 22.60
C PRO A 238 8.51 -13.49 24.01
N ASN A 239 8.28 -14.79 24.12
CA ASN A 239 7.99 -15.47 25.38
C ASN A 239 9.28 -16.02 25.99
N ILE A 240 9.67 -15.50 27.14
CA ILE A 240 10.82 -15.97 27.91
C ILE A 240 10.35 -17.08 28.85
N GLN A 241 10.97 -18.26 28.78
CA GLN A 241 10.76 -19.31 29.76
C GLN A 241 11.72 -19.12 30.93
N ILE A 242 11.19 -18.84 32.12
CA ILE A 242 12.00 -18.68 33.33
C ILE A 242 11.83 -19.93 34.21
N PRO A 243 12.94 -20.55 34.67
CA PRO A 243 12.87 -21.67 35.61
C PRO A 243 12.31 -21.17 36.95
N ALA A 244 11.27 -21.81 37.47
CA ALA A 244 10.75 -21.48 38.79
C ALA A 244 11.80 -21.79 39.88
N SER A 245 11.94 -20.91 40.87
CA SER A 245 12.91 -21.02 41.96
C SER A 245 12.80 -22.29 42.81
N PHE A 246 11.70 -23.05 42.68
CA PHE A 246 11.43 -24.29 43.39
C PHE A 246 10.60 -25.25 42.50
N GLY A 247 11.27 -25.97 41.59
CA GLY A 247 10.66 -27.03 40.79
C GLY A 247 11.08 -27.05 39.31
N ALA A 248 10.73 -28.13 38.60
CA ALA A 248 11.00 -28.31 37.16
C ALA A 248 9.97 -27.59 36.25
N HIS A 249 9.25 -26.60 36.77
CA HIS A 249 8.22 -25.86 36.03
C HIS A 249 8.80 -24.55 35.49
N TYR A 250 8.55 -24.28 34.22
CA TYR A 250 8.89 -23.01 33.56
C TYR A 250 7.65 -22.15 33.46
N SER A 251 7.74 -20.89 33.85
CA SER A 251 6.67 -19.91 33.64
C SER A 251 7.03 -19.02 32.44
N PRO A 252 6.17 -18.95 31.40
CA PRO A 252 6.41 -18.04 30.28
C PRO A 252 6.07 -16.60 30.68
N ILE A 253 7.01 -15.69 30.47
CA ILE A 253 6.83 -14.24 30.62
C ILE A 253 7.01 -13.58 29.26
N THR A 254 6.04 -12.77 28.84
CA THR A 254 6.13 -11.97 27.61
C THR A 254 7.06 -10.78 27.82
N ALA A 255 8.00 -10.58 26.90
CA ALA A 255 8.95 -9.47 26.94
C ALA A 255 8.86 -8.64 25.66
N PRO A 256 8.01 -7.59 25.61
CA PRO A 256 7.84 -6.78 24.42
C PRO A 256 9.12 -6.00 24.10
N VAL A 257 9.46 -5.91 22.81
CA VAL A 257 10.64 -5.20 22.29
C VAL A 257 10.27 -4.20 21.18
N HIS A 258 11.17 -3.26 20.92
CA HIS A 258 11.02 -2.27 19.84
C HIS A 258 11.55 -2.82 18.51
N LYS A 259 12.68 -3.52 18.56
CA LYS A 259 13.28 -4.18 17.40
C LYS A 259 13.53 -5.64 17.71
N ALA A 260 13.50 -6.49 16.69
CA ALA A 260 13.81 -7.90 16.81
C ALA A 260 14.78 -8.34 15.70
N LEU A 261 15.86 -9.01 16.09
CA LEU A 261 16.83 -9.63 15.21
C LEU A 261 16.68 -11.14 15.30
N VAL A 262 16.22 -11.78 14.23
CA VAL A 262 16.12 -13.24 14.15
C VAL A 262 17.40 -13.79 13.52
N VAL A 263 18.12 -14.63 14.25
CA VAL A 263 19.41 -15.20 13.83
C VAL A 263 19.23 -16.67 13.46
N GLY A 264 19.57 -17.01 12.22
CA GLY A 264 19.66 -18.38 11.72
C GLY A 264 21.10 -18.85 11.57
N ASP A 265 21.30 -20.16 11.66
CA ASP A 265 22.62 -20.81 11.50
C ASP A 265 22.67 -21.57 10.17
N GLY A 266 23.64 -21.22 9.33
CA GLY A 266 23.93 -21.89 8.06
C GLY A 266 22.79 -21.85 7.03
N ILE A 267 22.91 -22.73 6.03
CA ILE A 267 21.95 -22.84 4.92
C ILE A 267 20.57 -23.31 5.42
N LEU A 268 20.53 -24.15 6.45
CA LEU A 268 19.27 -24.60 7.07
C LEU A 268 18.57 -23.45 7.80
N GLY A 269 19.32 -22.60 8.50
CA GLY A 269 18.80 -21.36 9.09
C GLY A 269 18.24 -20.42 8.02
N ALA A 270 18.95 -20.24 6.90
CA ALA A 270 18.45 -19.48 5.75
C ALA A 270 17.15 -20.06 5.20
N ALA A 271 17.08 -21.38 4.99
CA ALA A 271 15.89 -22.04 4.46
C ALA A 271 14.67 -21.86 5.38
N SER A 272 14.87 -21.88 6.70
CA SER A 272 13.81 -21.59 7.66
C SER A 272 13.41 -20.11 7.66
N LEU A 273 14.36 -19.19 7.46
CA LEU A 273 14.09 -17.75 7.38
C LEU A 273 13.36 -17.35 6.09
N LEU A 274 13.57 -18.07 4.98
CA LEU A 274 12.83 -17.88 3.74
C LEU A 274 11.34 -18.18 3.86
N ARG A 275 10.92 -18.95 4.89
CA ARG A 275 9.50 -19.23 5.16
C ARG A 275 8.77 -18.04 5.75
N PHE A 276 9.47 -17.06 6.31
CA PHE A 276 8.83 -15.86 6.85
C PHE A 276 8.38 -14.95 5.70
N PRO A 277 7.21 -14.31 5.82
CA PRO A 277 6.80 -13.27 4.87
C PRO A 277 7.82 -12.12 4.88
N ALA A 278 7.76 -11.24 3.88
CA ALA A 278 8.57 -10.03 3.88
C ALA A 278 8.25 -9.20 5.15
N MET A 279 9.13 -9.26 6.14
CA MET A 279 8.96 -8.60 7.43
C MET A 279 9.23 -7.08 7.30
N GLU A 280 8.68 -6.29 8.21
CA GLU A 280 8.95 -4.85 8.27
C GLU A 280 10.43 -4.60 8.61
N GLY A 281 11.26 -4.32 7.59
CA GLY A 281 12.72 -4.19 7.74
C GLY A 281 13.22 -3.10 8.71
N GLU A 282 12.34 -2.19 9.14
CA GLU A 282 12.66 -1.19 10.17
C GLU A 282 12.61 -1.76 11.60
N LEU A 283 11.71 -2.72 11.86
CA LEU A 283 11.44 -3.30 13.18
C LEU A 283 12.02 -4.71 13.32
N ILE A 284 11.92 -5.52 12.27
CA ILE A 284 12.35 -6.91 12.27
C ILE A 284 13.43 -7.10 11.20
N GLN A 285 14.59 -7.58 11.64
CA GLN A 285 15.68 -7.94 10.76
C GLN A 285 16.02 -9.41 10.94
N THR A 286 16.34 -10.07 9.85
CA THR A 286 16.78 -11.46 9.81
C THR A 286 18.27 -11.50 9.44
N ALA A 287 19.04 -12.31 10.14
CA ALA A 287 20.46 -12.52 9.91
C ALA A 287 20.79 -14.01 9.87
N VAL A 288 21.71 -14.41 8.99
CA VAL A 288 22.15 -15.81 8.85
C VAL A 288 23.66 -15.89 8.92
N ASP A 289 24.17 -16.80 9.76
CA ASP A 289 25.59 -17.17 9.74
C ASP A 289 25.90 -17.97 8.46
N LEU A 290 26.57 -17.35 7.49
CA LEU A 290 26.98 -17.94 6.23
C LEU A 290 28.44 -17.59 5.94
N PRO A 291 29.27 -18.55 5.47
CA PRO A 291 30.64 -18.26 5.08
C PRO A 291 30.71 -17.18 4.02
N SER A 292 31.71 -16.31 4.12
CA SER A 292 31.81 -15.13 3.26
C SER A 292 31.93 -15.37 1.76
N ILE A 293 32.28 -16.60 1.36
CA ILE A 293 32.32 -17.06 -0.02
C ILE A 293 30.92 -17.07 -0.65
N ILE A 294 29.87 -17.18 0.16
CA ILE A 294 28.46 -17.29 -0.23
C ILE A 294 27.74 -15.93 -0.08
N HIS A 295 28.45 -14.87 0.33
CA HIS A 295 27.86 -13.53 0.33
C HIS A 295 27.61 -13.07 -1.12
N ASP A 296 26.35 -13.09 -1.54
CA ASP A 296 25.95 -12.41 -2.76
C ASP A 296 26.11 -10.89 -2.55
N LYS A 297 26.92 -10.26 -3.40
CA LYS A 297 27.14 -8.80 -3.43
C LYS A 297 25.87 -8.02 -3.83
N GLU A 298 24.88 -8.72 -4.36
CA GLU A 298 23.55 -8.22 -4.70
C GLU A 298 22.58 -8.79 -3.66
N GLY A 299 22.49 -8.13 -2.50
CA GLY A 299 21.76 -8.64 -1.35
C GLY A 299 20.35 -9.11 -1.69
N THR A 300 20.08 -10.39 -1.48
CA THR A 300 18.72 -10.92 -1.42
C THR A 300 17.98 -10.20 -0.30
N GLY A 301 17.01 -9.35 -0.63
CA GLY A 301 16.35 -8.42 0.31
C GLY A 301 15.57 -9.04 1.48
N GLN A 302 15.67 -10.36 1.71
CA GLN A 302 14.93 -11.08 2.74
C GLN A 302 15.77 -11.42 3.99
N PHE A 303 17.10 -11.51 3.92
CA PHE A 303 17.98 -11.70 5.08
C PHE A 303 19.40 -11.17 4.89
N HIS A 304 20.05 -10.74 5.98
CA HIS A 304 21.46 -10.35 5.98
C HIS A 304 22.34 -11.57 6.18
N SER A 305 23.33 -11.77 5.32
CA SER A 305 24.35 -12.81 5.52
C SER A 305 25.51 -12.23 6.33
N VAL A 306 25.92 -12.95 7.37
CA VAL A 306 26.98 -12.56 8.30
C VAL A 306 27.94 -13.73 8.47
N ASP A 307 29.24 -13.47 8.52
CA ASP A 307 30.24 -14.50 8.83
C ASP A 307 30.78 -14.27 10.25
N VAL A 308 30.21 -15.00 11.22
CA VAL A 308 30.58 -14.85 12.64
C VAL A 308 32.02 -15.31 12.87
N ALA A 309 32.47 -16.36 12.16
CA ALA A 309 33.81 -16.90 12.32
C ALA A 309 34.88 -15.89 11.89
N LEU A 310 34.72 -15.24 10.73
CA LEU A 310 35.63 -14.19 10.28
C LEU A 310 35.65 -12.99 11.23
N GLY A 311 34.48 -12.57 11.73
CA GLY A 311 34.41 -11.48 12.72
C GLY A 311 35.16 -11.80 14.01
N THR A 312 35.07 -13.04 14.52
CA THR A 312 35.85 -13.45 15.70
C THR A 312 37.35 -13.48 15.46
N ALA A 313 37.80 -13.92 14.27
CA ALA A 313 39.21 -13.94 13.90
C ALA A 313 39.76 -12.51 13.78
N ALA A 314 38.99 -11.61 13.15
CA ALA A 314 39.33 -10.20 13.03
C ALA A 314 39.53 -9.57 14.42
N LEU A 315 38.55 -9.71 15.32
CA LEU A 315 38.60 -9.13 16.67
C LEU A 315 39.81 -9.65 17.46
N LYS A 316 40.10 -10.96 17.38
CA LYS A 316 41.28 -11.55 18.05
C LYS A 316 42.58 -10.99 17.50
N SER A 317 42.73 -10.93 16.18
CA SER A 317 43.95 -10.41 15.53
C SER A 317 44.26 -8.95 15.90
N PHE A 318 43.21 -8.14 16.09
CA PHE A 318 43.34 -6.75 16.51
C PHE A 318 43.73 -6.62 17.98
N ARG A 319 43.18 -7.47 18.86
CA ARG A 319 43.53 -7.51 20.29
C ARG A 319 44.95 -8.02 20.53
N GLU A 320 45.48 -8.88 19.66
CA GLU A 320 46.88 -9.32 19.71
C GLU A 320 47.85 -8.18 19.37
N SER A 321 47.53 -7.37 18.36
CA SER A 321 48.36 -6.22 17.98
C SER A 321 47.53 -5.15 17.25
N VAL A 322 47.64 -3.92 17.72
CA VAL A 322 47.06 -2.73 17.04
C VAL A 322 47.63 -2.56 15.63
N GLY A 323 48.83 -3.10 15.34
CA GLY A 323 49.42 -3.10 14.00
C GLY A 323 48.62 -3.90 12.96
N ASN A 324 47.72 -4.79 13.40
CA ASN A 324 46.83 -5.56 12.53
C ASN A 324 45.53 -4.82 12.16
N ALA A 325 45.45 -3.50 12.42
CA ALA A 325 44.27 -2.67 12.13
C ALA A 325 43.74 -2.83 10.70
N VAL A 326 44.63 -2.90 9.71
CA VAL A 326 44.24 -3.03 8.29
C VAL A 326 43.58 -4.39 8.02
N VAL A 327 44.13 -5.46 8.60
CA VAL A 327 43.58 -6.82 8.47
C VAL A 327 42.22 -6.90 9.17
N TYR A 328 42.10 -6.28 10.34
CA TYR A 328 40.84 -6.14 11.06
C TYR A 328 39.79 -5.44 10.21
N GLU A 329 40.08 -4.27 9.64
CA GLU A 329 39.12 -3.51 8.84
C GLU A 329 38.63 -4.30 7.62
N GLN A 330 39.55 -5.00 6.93
CA GLN A 330 39.21 -5.85 5.79
C GLN A 330 38.33 -7.04 6.19
N GLN A 331 38.69 -7.77 7.24
CA GLN A 331 37.93 -8.95 7.67
C GLN A 331 36.58 -8.56 8.31
N TRP A 332 36.57 -7.46 9.07
CA TRP A 332 35.36 -6.91 9.69
C TRP A 332 34.35 -6.44 8.63
N SER A 333 34.81 -5.72 7.61
CA SER A 333 33.95 -5.33 6.48
C SER A 333 33.49 -6.52 5.65
N ALA A 334 34.35 -7.51 5.40
CA ALA A 334 33.99 -8.73 4.68
C ALA A 334 32.96 -9.60 5.43
N SER A 335 32.90 -9.52 6.76
CA SER A 335 32.00 -10.32 7.60
C SER A 335 30.52 -9.91 7.54
N GLY A 336 30.18 -8.75 6.98
CA GLY A 336 28.80 -8.22 7.00
C GLY A 336 28.32 -7.70 8.37
N LEU A 337 29.15 -7.74 9.41
CA LEU A 337 28.82 -7.19 10.74
C LEU A 337 28.56 -5.67 10.78
N PRO A 338 29.26 -4.81 10.02
CA PRO A 338 29.03 -3.36 10.06
C PRO A 338 27.58 -2.98 9.72
N THR A 339 27.02 -3.57 8.67
CA THR A 339 25.66 -3.26 8.22
C THR A 339 24.62 -3.66 9.26
N LEU A 340 24.83 -4.81 9.92
CA LEU A 340 23.95 -5.27 10.99
C LEU A 340 24.09 -4.37 12.23
N ARG A 341 25.31 -3.98 12.60
CA ARG A 341 25.57 -3.04 13.70
C ARG A 341 24.89 -1.69 13.46
N ASP A 342 24.99 -1.15 12.24
CA ASP A 342 24.34 0.09 11.85
C ASP A 342 22.82 -0.01 11.95
N TRP A 343 22.22 -1.16 11.60
CA TRP A 343 20.79 -1.40 11.76
C TRP A 343 20.34 -1.47 13.23
N VAL A 344 21.09 -2.16 14.10
CA VAL A 344 20.78 -2.21 15.54
C VAL A 344 20.79 -0.80 16.13
N ILE A 345 21.78 0.00 15.72
CA ILE A 345 22.01 1.35 16.21
C ILE A 345 21.11 2.40 15.52
N SER A 346 20.52 2.10 14.37
CA SER A 346 19.74 3.06 13.58
C SER A 346 18.59 3.65 14.41
N GLY A 347 18.46 4.99 14.38
CA GLY A 347 17.41 5.70 15.12
C GLY A 347 17.53 5.66 16.65
N SER A 348 18.62 5.11 17.23
CA SER A 348 18.80 5.07 18.68
C SER A 348 19.48 6.30 19.29
N ARG A 349 20.16 7.09 18.47
CA ARG A 349 20.79 8.35 18.88
C ARG A 349 19.74 9.42 19.12
N SER A 350 19.88 10.14 20.22
CA SER A 350 19.19 11.42 20.40
C SER A 350 19.74 12.41 19.38
N SER A 351 18.96 12.72 18.33
CA SER A 351 19.33 13.76 17.37
C SER A 351 18.64 15.05 17.79
N SER A 352 19.42 16.04 18.21
CA SER A 352 18.95 17.41 18.45
C SER A 352 18.53 18.15 17.16
N SER A 353 18.44 17.46 16.02
CA SER A 353 18.28 18.05 14.69
C SER A 353 17.18 17.40 13.82
N SER A 354 16.49 16.36 14.30
CA SER A 354 15.32 15.80 13.62
C SER A 354 14.03 16.39 14.19
N SER A 355 13.08 16.72 13.31
CA SER A 355 11.75 17.26 13.64
C SER A 355 10.85 16.33 14.47
N SER A 356 11.30 15.11 14.78
CA SER A 356 10.61 14.14 15.64
C SER A 356 11.28 14.11 17.01
N GLN A 357 10.52 14.46 18.06
CA GLN A 357 10.99 14.39 19.45
C GLN A 357 11.20 12.95 19.96
N LEU A 358 10.43 12.01 19.41
CA LEU A 358 10.53 10.59 19.72
C LEU A 358 11.58 9.90 18.87
N LYS A 359 12.25 8.88 19.43
CA LYS A 359 13.18 8.06 18.67
C LYS A 359 12.41 7.28 17.58
N PRO A 360 12.95 7.19 16.34
CA PRO A 360 12.31 6.47 15.24
C PRO A 360 11.78 5.05 15.58
N PRO A 361 12.49 4.21 16.38
CA PRO A 361 11.98 2.88 16.72
C PRO A 361 10.70 2.90 17.57
N VAL A 362 10.52 3.90 18.44
CA VAL A 362 9.28 4.06 19.22
C VAL A 362 8.13 4.46 18.31
N HIS A 363 8.37 5.39 17.40
CA HIS A 363 7.39 5.79 16.39
C HIS A 363 7.00 4.62 15.46
N ALA A 364 7.98 3.83 15.00
CA ALA A 364 7.74 2.64 14.19
C ALA A 364 6.92 1.59 14.96
N LEU A 365 7.18 1.41 16.26
CA LEU A 365 6.42 0.50 17.11
C LEU A 365 4.96 0.95 17.26
N ILE A 366 4.71 2.25 17.47
CA ILE A 366 3.35 2.81 17.54
C ILE A 366 2.63 2.61 16.21
N ARG A 367 3.30 2.93 15.09
CA ARG A 367 2.73 2.78 13.75
C ARG A 367 2.36 1.33 13.42
N SER A 368 3.24 0.38 13.71
CA SER A 368 2.99 -1.05 13.48
C SER A 368 1.91 -1.59 14.43
N LEU A 369 1.83 -1.10 15.67
CA LEU A 369 0.73 -1.42 16.58
C LEU A 369 -0.61 -0.93 15.99
N LEU A 370 -0.68 0.31 15.53
CA LEU A 370 -1.91 0.87 14.95
C LEU A 370 -2.33 0.13 13.66
N SER A 371 -1.38 -0.22 12.80
CA SER A 371 -1.66 -1.02 11.59
C SER A 371 -2.20 -2.41 11.94
N SER A 372 -1.56 -3.11 12.89
CA SER A 372 -2.03 -4.43 13.38
C SER A 372 -3.41 -4.33 14.02
N THR A 373 -3.68 -3.28 14.81
CA THR A 373 -5.01 -3.10 15.42
C THR A 373 -6.08 -2.81 14.38
N GLU A 374 -5.76 -2.01 13.35
CA GLU A 374 -6.68 -1.73 12.26
C GLU A 374 -6.99 -3.02 11.48
N GLU A 375 -5.97 -3.83 11.17
CA GLU A 375 -6.15 -5.14 10.52
C GLU A 375 -7.00 -6.10 11.37
N LYS A 376 -6.78 -6.17 12.69
CA LYS A 376 -7.59 -7.00 13.60
C LYS A 376 -9.05 -6.52 13.67
N ILE A 377 -9.27 -5.20 13.68
CA ILE A 377 -10.63 -4.62 13.65
C ILE A 377 -11.33 -4.97 12.33
N HIS A 378 -10.69 -4.71 11.18
CA HIS A 378 -11.27 -5.05 9.86
C HIS A 378 -11.56 -6.54 9.73
N TYR A 379 -10.67 -7.40 10.24
CA TYR A 379 -10.88 -8.84 10.25
C TYR A 379 -12.10 -9.24 11.09
N HIS A 380 -12.23 -8.69 12.31
CA HIS A 380 -13.35 -8.99 13.18
C HIS A 380 -14.68 -8.41 12.67
N GLU A 381 -14.65 -7.23 12.05
CA GLU A 381 -15.80 -6.65 11.33
C GLU A 381 -16.22 -7.55 10.17
N ALA A 382 -15.28 -7.99 9.33
CA ALA A 382 -15.56 -8.91 8.23
C ALA A 382 -16.15 -10.24 8.73
N LEU A 383 -15.62 -10.79 9.82
CA LEU A 383 -16.16 -11.98 10.46
C LEU A 383 -17.58 -11.75 10.98
N SER A 384 -17.83 -10.67 11.71
CA SER A 384 -19.16 -10.31 12.24
C SER A 384 -20.17 -10.10 11.11
N LEU A 385 -19.77 -9.38 10.05
CA LEU A 385 -20.58 -9.22 8.85
C LEU A 385 -20.87 -10.56 8.18
N SER A 386 -19.86 -11.43 8.02
CA SER A 386 -20.06 -12.77 7.44
C SER A 386 -20.98 -13.65 8.29
N ALA A 387 -20.89 -13.57 9.62
CA ALA A 387 -21.74 -14.32 10.54
C ALA A 387 -23.19 -13.80 10.50
N SER A 388 -23.37 -12.48 10.49
CA SER A 388 -24.70 -11.87 10.36
C SER A 388 -25.36 -12.15 9.00
N LEU A 389 -24.57 -12.19 7.92
CA LEU A 389 -25.05 -12.59 6.59
C LEU A 389 -25.41 -14.08 6.54
N SER A 390 -24.57 -14.94 7.11
CA SER A 390 -24.81 -16.39 7.18
C SER A 390 -26.02 -16.76 8.06
N ALA A 391 -26.33 -15.93 9.07
CA ALA A 391 -27.52 -16.09 9.88
C ALA A 391 -28.81 -15.73 9.12
N LYS A 392 -28.74 -14.79 8.16
CA LYS A 392 -29.90 -14.32 7.39
C LYS A 392 -30.12 -15.12 6.10
N ILE A 393 -29.06 -15.58 5.46
CA ILE A 393 -29.08 -16.12 4.09
C ILE A 393 -28.47 -17.52 4.10
N SER A 394 -29.07 -18.45 3.36
CA SER A 394 -28.50 -19.80 3.20
C SER A 394 -27.16 -19.76 2.43
N PRO A 395 -26.20 -20.65 2.76
CA PRO A 395 -24.89 -20.68 2.09
C PRO A 395 -24.98 -21.00 0.59
N SER A 396 -26.03 -21.70 0.16
CA SER A 396 -26.28 -21.97 -1.27
C SER A 396 -26.71 -20.73 -2.03
N THR A 397 -27.46 -19.82 -1.40
CA THR A 397 -27.90 -18.55 -2.01
C THR A 397 -26.73 -17.58 -2.11
N THR A 398 -25.90 -17.48 -1.08
CA THR A 398 -24.70 -16.62 -1.11
C THR A 398 -23.71 -17.09 -2.18
N GLN A 399 -23.45 -18.40 -2.29
CA GLN A 399 -22.58 -18.96 -3.32
C GLN A 399 -23.15 -18.74 -4.74
N SER A 400 -24.47 -18.82 -4.91
CA SER A 400 -25.15 -18.50 -6.17
C SER A 400 -25.00 -17.02 -6.54
N LEU A 401 -25.21 -16.11 -5.59
CA LEU A 401 -25.02 -14.67 -5.80
C LEU A 401 -23.57 -14.32 -6.12
N GLN A 402 -22.60 -14.94 -5.43
CA GLN A 402 -21.19 -14.72 -5.69
C GLN A 402 -20.81 -15.17 -7.10
N ARG A 403 -21.26 -16.37 -7.51
CA ARG A 403 -21.02 -16.87 -8.87
C ARG A 403 -21.61 -15.95 -9.93
N ASP A 404 -22.83 -15.48 -9.71
CA ASP A 404 -23.47 -14.54 -10.63
C ASP A 404 -22.70 -13.21 -10.71
N LEU A 405 -22.22 -12.68 -9.57
CA LEU A 405 -21.38 -11.48 -9.55
C LEU A 405 -20.06 -11.69 -10.29
N ASP A 406 -19.42 -12.85 -10.13
CA ASP A 406 -18.19 -13.19 -10.84
C ASP A 406 -18.44 -13.32 -12.36
N GLU A 407 -19.55 -13.95 -12.75
CA GLU A 407 -19.99 -14.08 -14.15
C GLU A 407 -20.28 -12.71 -14.77
N TRP A 408 -20.96 -11.83 -14.05
CA TRP A 408 -21.17 -10.45 -14.50
C TRP A 408 -19.88 -9.65 -14.59
N ALA A 409 -18.98 -9.79 -13.63
CA ALA A 409 -17.70 -9.08 -13.68
C ALA A 409 -16.90 -9.52 -14.91
N GLU A 410 -16.88 -10.82 -15.23
CA GLU A 410 -16.25 -11.32 -16.45
C GLU A 410 -16.97 -10.80 -17.70
N ALA A 411 -18.31 -10.90 -17.75
CA ALA A 411 -19.13 -10.42 -18.85
C ALA A 411 -18.95 -8.91 -19.10
N ALA A 412 -18.96 -8.08 -18.07
CA ALA A 412 -18.77 -6.64 -18.17
C ALA A 412 -17.39 -6.27 -18.73
N HIS A 413 -16.33 -6.95 -18.30
CA HIS A 413 -14.98 -6.73 -18.85
C HIS A 413 -14.87 -7.17 -20.31
N THR A 414 -15.51 -8.29 -20.69
CA THR A 414 -15.54 -8.75 -22.08
C THR A 414 -16.38 -7.83 -22.96
N GLU A 415 -17.55 -7.37 -22.49
CA GLU A 415 -18.40 -6.40 -23.19
C GLU A 415 -17.62 -5.11 -23.44
N LEU A 416 -16.97 -4.55 -22.44
CA LEU A 416 -16.21 -3.31 -22.59
C LEU A 416 -15.14 -3.46 -23.67
N ARG A 417 -14.37 -4.55 -23.63
CA ARG A 417 -13.31 -4.82 -24.62
C ARG A 417 -13.90 -4.95 -26.02
N ASP A 418 -14.84 -5.87 -26.19
CA ASP A 418 -15.36 -6.24 -27.51
C ASP A 418 -16.18 -5.09 -28.13
N GLN A 419 -16.98 -4.38 -27.32
CA GLN A 419 -17.81 -3.28 -27.81
C GLN A 419 -16.98 -2.04 -28.17
N LEU A 420 -15.93 -1.73 -27.41
CA LEU A 420 -15.01 -0.66 -27.78
C LEU A 420 -14.18 -1.01 -29.02
N ASP A 421 -13.69 -2.25 -29.12
CA ASP A 421 -12.98 -2.70 -30.32
C ASP A 421 -13.86 -2.65 -31.57
N LEU A 422 -15.13 -3.06 -31.47
CA LEU A 422 -16.12 -2.92 -32.54
C LEU A 422 -16.45 -1.46 -32.86
N ALA A 423 -16.51 -0.59 -31.85
CA ALA A 423 -16.78 0.83 -32.04
C ALA A 423 -15.64 1.54 -32.78
N PHE A 424 -14.38 1.30 -32.36
CA PHE A 424 -13.20 1.91 -32.95
C PHE A 424 -12.81 1.27 -34.30
N SER A 425 -13.12 -0.01 -34.54
CA SER A 425 -12.98 -0.61 -35.88
C SER A 425 -14.16 -0.27 -36.83
N GLY A 426 -15.21 0.37 -36.30
CA GLY A 426 -16.44 0.71 -36.99
C GLY A 426 -16.25 1.69 -38.16
N ARG A 427 -17.22 1.68 -39.09
CA ARG A 427 -17.22 2.61 -40.25
C ARG A 427 -17.28 4.08 -39.83
N ARG A 428 -17.98 4.37 -38.73
CA ARG A 428 -18.15 5.73 -38.20
C ARG A 428 -16.84 6.27 -37.63
N TRP A 429 -16.10 5.45 -36.89
CA TRP A 429 -14.75 5.82 -36.45
C TRP A 429 -13.79 6.02 -37.61
N ARG A 430 -13.82 5.14 -38.61
CA ARG A 430 -13.05 5.33 -39.86
C ARG A 430 -13.46 6.57 -40.67
N ALA A 431 -14.66 7.12 -40.43
CA ALA A 431 -15.07 8.38 -41.01
C ALA A 431 -14.33 9.58 -40.38
N LEU A 432 -13.72 9.43 -39.20
CA LEU A 432 -12.79 10.39 -38.58
C LEU A 432 -11.36 10.25 -39.13
N ALA A 433 -11.20 9.85 -40.40
CA ALA A 433 -9.89 9.85 -41.04
C ALA A 433 -9.30 11.27 -41.01
N TRP A 434 -7.99 11.38 -40.79
CA TRP A 434 -7.29 12.66 -40.58
C TRP A 434 -7.62 13.73 -41.64
N TRP A 435 -7.80 13.34 -42.90
CA TRP A 435 -8.10 14.27 -43.99
C TRP A 435 -9.52 14.85 -43.90
N LYS A 436 -10.47 14.14 -43.26
CA LYS A 436 -11.84 14.62 -43.01
C LYS A 436 -11.91 15.56 -41.81
N LEU A 437 -10.99 15.42 -40.84
CA LEU A 437 -10.94 16.30 -39.68
C LEU A 437 -10.76 17.77 -40.08
N PHE A 438 -10.06 18.09 -41.18
CA PHE A 438 -9.94 19.47 -41.66
C PHE A 438 -11.29 20.16 -41.92
N TRP A 439 -12.32 19.40 -42.29
CA TRP A 439 -13.63 19.92 -42.67
C TRP A 439 -14.70 19.67 -41.61
N ARG A 440 -14.52 18.64 -40.77
CA ARG A 440 -15.51 18.20 -39.78
C ARG A 440 -14.85 17.81 -38.45
N VAL A 441 -14.27 18.79 -37.76
CA VAL A 441 -13.73 18.54 -36.40
C VAL A 441 -14.87 18.25 -35.40
N ASP A 442 -16.05 18.82 -35.62
CA ASP A 442 -17.21 18.63 -34.74
C ASP A 442 -17.80 17.20 -34.76
N ASP A 443 -17.53 16.44 -35.83
CA ASP A 443 -17.93 15.02 -35.93
C ASP A 443 -17.21 14.16 -34.88
N VAL A 444 -16.05 14.58 -34.36
CA VAL A 444 -15.31 13.87 -33.30
C VAL A 444 -16.16 13.80 -32.03
N GLY A 445 -16.76 14.91 -31.62
CA GLY A 445 -17.62 14.97 -30.43
C GLY A 445 -18.89 14.15 -30.60
N ALA A 446 -19.56 14.29 -31.76
CA ALA A 446 -20.78 13.57 -32.05
C ALA A 446 -20.58 12.04 -32.14
N ILE A 447 -19.51 11.58 -32.80
CA ILE A 447 -19.23 10.15 -32.98
C ILE A 447 -18.76 9.51 -31.67
N THR A 448 -17.92 10.19 -30.89
CA THR A 448 -17.48 9.67 -29.59
C THR A 448 -18.63 9.61 -28.58
N SER A 449 -19.51 10.62 -28.57
CA SER A 449 -20.71 10.63 -27.73
C SER A 449 -21.66 9.49 -28.07
N ASP A 450 -21.89 9.22 -29.36
CA ASP A 450 -22.74 8.13 -29.79
C ASP A 450 -22.13 6.75 -29.50
N ILE A 451 -20.82 6.58 -29.69
CA ILE A 451 -20.11 5.35 -29.29
C ILE A 451 -20.30 5.09 -27.80
N LEU A 452 -20.12 6.13 -26.98
CA LEU A 452 -20.22 6.01 -25.54
C LEU A 452 -21.67 5.78 -25.07
N ALA A 453 -22.66 6.37 -25.74
CA ALA A 453 -24.08 6.15 -25.44
C ALA A 453 -24.56 4.74 -25.83
N SER A 454 -24.07 4.20 -26.96
CA SER A 454 -24.58 2.95 -27.53
C SER A 454 -23.78 1.70 -27.16
N ARG A 455 -22.49 1.83 -26.86
CA ARG A 455 -21.56 0.69 -26.73
C ARG A 455 -20.86 0.59 -25.38
N PHE A 456 -20.88 1.64 -24.55
CA PHE A 456 -20.22 1.61 -23.24
C PHE A 456 -21.10 0.91 -22.20
N LEU A 457 -20.79 -0.37 -21.91
CA LEU A 457 -21.35 -1.16 -20.79
C LEU A 457 -22.89 -1.14 -20.70
N THR A 458 -23.57 -1.25 -21.83
CA THR A 458 -25.05 -1.19 -21.87
C THR A 458 -25.70 -2.50 -21.43
N GLY A 459 -25.05 -3.64 -21.68
CA GLY A 459 -25.48 -4.96 -21.20
C GLY A 459 -25.21 -5.09 -19.72
N ALA A 460 -23.98 -4.80 -19.29
CA ALA A 460 -23.57 -4.82 -17.89
C ALA A 460 -24.45 -3.93 -17.01
N GLU A 461 -24.89 -2.76 -17.48
CA GLU A 461 -25.83 -1.89 -16.77
C GLU A 461 -27.17 -2.60 -16.49
N ARG A 462 -27.71 -3.35 -17.47
CA ARG A 462 -28.97 -4.11 -17.29
C ARG A 462 -28.79 -5.28 -16.34
N GLU A 463 -27.65 -5.97 -16.44
CA GLU A 463 -27.34 -7.11 -15.58
C GLU A 463 -27.10 -6.69 -14.13
N VAL A 464 -26.46 -5.54 -13.89
CA VAL A 464 -26.35 -4.94 -12.54
C VAL A 464 -27.72 -4.70 -11.92
N ILE A 465 -28.68 -4.16 -12.69
CA ILE A 465 -30.04 -3.91 -12.21
C ILE A 465 -30.72 -5.24 -11.84
N TYR A 466 -30.55 -6.27 -12.67
CA TYR A 466 -31.07 -7.61 -12.41
C TYR A 466 -30.46 -8.23 -11.14
N MET A 467 -29.13 -8.11 -10.96
CA MET A 467 -28.43 -8.61 -9.78
C MET A 467 -28.82 -7.89 -8.52
N ALA A 468 -28.99 -6.56 -8.57
CA ALA A 468 -29.49 -5.79 -7.45
C ALA A 468 -30.89 -6.28 -7.02
N GLY A 469 -31.77 -6.57 -7.98
CA GLY A 469 -33.08 -7.18 -7.70
C GLY A 469 -32.97 -8.60 -7.11
N LYS A 470 -32.00 -9.41 -7.56
CA LYS A 470 -31.75 -10.75 -7.01
C LYS A 470 -31.20 -10.68 -5.58
N ILE A 471 -30.35 -9.70 -5.27
CA ILE A 471 -29.81 -9.44 -3.93
C ILE A 471 -30.92 -8.95 -2.98
N ASP A 472 -31.79 -8.04 -3.45
CA ASP A 472 -32.96 -7.59 -2.67
C ASP A 472 -33.93 -8.75 -2.40
N GLY A 473 -34.23 -9.55 -3.43
CA GLY A 473 -35.07 -10.75 -3.31
C GLY A 473 -34.48 -11.85 -2.40
N ALA A 474 -33.16 -11.87 -2.20
CA ALA A 474 -32.48 -12.76 -1.28
C ALA A 474 -32.51 -12.27 0.19
N GLY A 475 -33.04 -11.08 0.46
CA GLY A 475 -33.19 -10.54 1.82
C GLY A 475 -31.87 -10.04 2.44
N VAL A 476 -30.84 -9.81 1.63
CA VAL A 476 -29.51 -9.39 2.11
C VAL A 476 -29.55 -8.03 2.81
N LEU A 477 -30.38 -7.11 2.30
CA LEU A 477 -30.47 -5.73 2.76
C LEU A 477 -31.47 -5.51 3.91
N GLY A 478 -32.15 -6.58 4.37
CA GLY A 478 -33.11 -6.55 5.48
C GLY A 478 -34.42 -5.85 5.14
N GLU A 479 -34.37 -4.56 4.84
CA GLU A 479 -35.51 -3.76 4.37
C GLU A 479 -35.48 -3.66 2.84
N HIS A 480 -36.63 -3.86 2.20
CA HIS A 480 -36.75 -3.73 0.75
C HIS A 480 -36.40 -2.30 0.35
N THR A 481 -35.20 -2.10 -0.17
CA THR A 481 -34.74 -0.79 -0.64
C THR A 481 -35.35 -0.43 -1.99
N THR A 482 -35.90 -1.42 -2.70
CA THR A 482 -36.83 -1.16 -3.79
C THR A 482 -38.17 -0.74 -3.19
N PRO A 483 -38.67 0.49 -3.44
CA PRO A 483 -40.06 0.79 -3.15
C PRO A 483 -40.91 -0.25 -3.89
N ARG A 484 -41.75 -0.99 -3.14
CA ARG A 484 -42.75 -1.87 -3.73
C ARG A 484 -43.49 -1.05 -4.79
N PRO A 485 -43.67 -1.55 -6.03
CA PRO A 485 -44.35 -0.80 -7.06
C PRO A 485 -45.85 -0.71 -6.74
N GLU A 486 -46.21 0.13 -5.77
CA GLU A 486 -47.58 0.55 -5.51
C GLU A 486 -47.90 1.67 -6.50
N GLY A 487 -48.17 1.25 -7.73
CA GLY A 487 -48.53 2.13 -8.83
C GLY A 487 -48.18 1.53 -10.17
N LYS A 488 -49.11 1.58 -11.12
CA LYS A 488 -48.99 1.01 -12.46
C LYS A 488 -47.81 1.57 -13.27
N ASN A 489 -47.24 2.71 -12.86
CA ASN A 489 -46.26 3.52 -13.61
C ASN A 489 -45.08 4.03 -12.75
N TRP A 490 -44.46 3.19 -11.93
CA TRP A 490 -43.33 3.62 -11.08
C TRP A 490 -42.04 3.94 -11.88
N ALA A 491 -41.89 3.38 -13.08
CA ALA A 491 -40.70 3.54 -13.92
C ALA A 491 -40.76 4.76 -14.88
N TYR A 492 -41.95 5.30 -15.13
CA TYR A 492 -42.17 6.52 -15.89
C TYR A 492 -42.97 7.48 -15.02
N LYS A 493 -42.29 8.32 -14.25
CA LYS A 493 -42.92 9.56 -13.81
C LYS A 493 -43.03 10.46 -15.03
N ASP A 494 -44.14 10.35 -15.76
CA ASP A 494 -44.74 11.50 -16.45
C ASP A 494 -45.28 12.45 -15.36
N ALA A 495 -44.41 12.92 -14.46
CA ALA A 495 -44.71 14.15 -13.78
C ALA A 495 -44.55 15.20 -14.89
N PRO A 496 -45.62 15.90 -15.31
CA PRO A 496 -45.38 17.15 -16.01
C PRO A 496 -44.41 17.93 -15.13
N PRO A 497 -43.33 18.53 -15.68
CA PRO A 497 -42.46 19.36 -14.88
C PRO A 497 -43.38 20.30 -14.12
N ILE A 498 -43.28 20.31 -12.79
CA ILE A 498 -43.97 21.31 -11.99
C ILE A 498 -43.37 22.62 -12.47
N ARG A 499 -44.05 23.26 -13.41
CA ARG A 499 -43.82 24.64 -13.77
C ARG A 499 -44.35 25.41 -12.57
N ASP A 500 -43.47 26.17 -11.93
CA ASP A 500 -43.92 27.23 -11.04
C ASP A 500 -44.92 28.09 -11.85
N PRO A 501 -46.15 28.31 -11.35
CA PRO A 501 -47.23 28.89 -12.12
C PRO A 501 -47.05 30.38 -12.48
N GLU A 502 -45.85 30.94 -12.34
CA GLU A 502 -45.59 32.38 -12.50
C GLU A 502 -44.52 32.74 -13.54
N GLU A 503 -43.96 31.80 -14.31
CA GLU A 503 -42.99 32.14 -15.35
C GLU A 503 -43.46 31.75 -16.76
N GLU A 504 -44.36 32.57 -17.33
CA GLU A 504 -44.61 32.60 -18.76
C GLU A 504 -43.46 33.33 -19.47
N VAL A 505 -42.40 32.61 -19.83
CA VAL A 505 -41.34 33.16 -20.68
C VAL A 505 -41.80 33.15 -22.15
N PRO A 506 -41.87 34.30 -22.84
CA PRO A 506 -42.30 34.34 -24.24
C PRO A 506 -41.28 33.68 -25.17
N LEU A 507 -41.78 32.90 -26.13
CA LEU A 507 -40.98 32.20 -27.14
C LEU A 507 -40.24 33.20 -28.06
N GLY A 508 -38.91 33.15 -28.05
CA GLY A 508 -38.06 33.97 -28.94
C GLY A 508 -36.70 34.39 -28.36
N ILE A 509 -36.46 34.16 -27.07
CA ILE A 509 -35.18 34.50 -26.42
C ILE A 509 -34.28 33.27 -26.40
N LYS A 510 -33.06 33.42 -26.92
CA LYS A 510 -32.02 32.39 -26.90
C LYS A 510 -31.60 32.17 -25.44
N PRO A 511 -31.59 30.94 -24.90
CA PRO A 511 -31.22 30.71 -23.51
C PRO A 511 -29.78 31.18 -23.27
N THR A 512 -29.59 32.06 -22.29
CA THR A 512 -28.30 32.69 -21.96
C THR A 512 -27.35 31.75 -21.17
N ALA A 513 -27.82 30.58 -20.74
CA ALA A 513 -26.98 29.62 -20.02
C ALA A 513 -27.21 28.18 -20.49
N GLU A 514 -26.12 27.46 -20.72
CA GLU A 514 -26.11 26.02 -20.95
C GLU A 514 -26.58 25.28 -19.69
N PRO A 515 -27.39 24.20 -19.82
CA PRO A 515 -27.83 23.44 -18.65
C PRO A 515 -26.62 22.77 -17.98
N ARG A 516 -26.36 23.11 -16.71
CA ARG A 516 -25.28 22.52 -15.91
C ARG A 516 -25.79 21.26 -15.23
N ILE A 517 -24.94 20.23 -15.17
CA ILE A 517 -25.18 18.87 -14.64
C ILE A 517 -25.64 18.83 -13.16
N ARG A 518 -25.69 19.98 -12.46
CA ARG A 518 -26.17 20.08 -11.08
C ARG A 518 -27.67 19.79 -10.92
N ASP A 519 -28.47 19.77 -11.98
CA ASP A 519 -29.92 19.53 -11.82
C ASP A 519 -30.31 18.04 -11.65
N VAL A 520 -29.33 17.11 -11.72
CA VAL A 520 -29.56 15.68 -11.43
C VAL A 520 -29.23 15.34 -9.95
N ILE A 521 -28.62 16.27 -9.22
CA ILE A 521 -28.27 16.13 -7.80
C ILE A 521 -28.66 17.45 -7.10
N PRO A 522 -29.64 17.50 -6.18
CA PRO A 522 -29.89 18.74 -5.45
C PRO A 522 -28.67 19.02 -4.57
N VAL A 523 -27.79 19.92 -5.03
CA VAL A 523 -26.77 20.56 -4.20
C VAL A 523 -27.43 21.82 -3.67
N ILE A 524 -27.72 21.84 -2.38
CA ILE A 524 -28.18 23.05 -1.70
C ILE A 524 -26.96 23.97 -1.62
N ASP A 525 -26.94 25.02 -2.44
CA ASP A 525 -25.92 26.07 -2.42
C ASP A 525 -26.22 27.07 -1.28
N HIS A 526 -26.02 26.67 -0.02
CA HIS A 526 -25.90 27.62 1.11
C HIS A 526 -24.70 27.24 2.00
N PRO A 527 -23.77 28.18 2.26
CA PRO A 527 -22.68 27.98 3.21
C PRO A 527 -23.20 28.37 4.59
N LEU A 528 -23.33 27.43 5.52
CA LEU A 528 -23.44 27.67 6.98
C LEU A 528 -23.36 26.34 7.73
N ASP A 529 -22.26 26.18 8.46
CA ASP A 529 -22.06 25.46 9.73
C ASP A 529 -23.01 24.29 10.06
N GLY A 530 -22.50 23.07 9.87
CA GLY A 530 -23.11 21.83 10.35
C GLY A 530 -22.35 20.59 9.85
N PRO A 531 -22.41 19.46 10.58
CA PRO A 531 -21.64 18.27 10.22
C PRO A 531 -22.04 17.78 8.84
N LEU A 532 -21.03 17.61 7.98
CA LEU A 532 -21.14 17.13 6.60
C LEU A 532 -22.22 16.05 6.50
N PRO A 533 -23.36 16.32 5.84
CA PRO A 533 -24.24 15.23 5.44
C PRO A 533 -23.42 14.42 4.45
N ASN A 534 -23.12 13.16 4.78
CA ASN A 534 -22.77 12.15 3.78
C ASN A 534 -23.66 12.42 2.57
N PRO A 535 -23.13 12.58 1.34
CA PRO A 535 -23.97 12.87 0.20
C PRO A 535 -25.01 11.75 0.17
N ALA A 536 -26.25 12.11 0.52
CA ALA A 536 -27.37 11.22 0.46
C ALA A 536 -27.62 11.05 -1.04
N ILE A 537 -26.81 10.19 -1.67
CA ILE A 537 -27.16 9.50 -2.89
C ILE A 537 -28.54 8.94 -2.54
N LYS A 538 -29.60 9.57 -3.05
CA LYS A 538 -30.97 9.07 -2.91
C LYS A 538 -30.87 7.57 -3.14
N ALA A 539 -31.24 6.77 -2.15
CA ALA A 539 -31.10 5.32 -2.21
C ALA A 539 -31.80 4.83 -3.48
N HIS A 540 -31.01 4.63 -4.54
CA HIS A 540 -31.49 3.99 -5.75
C HIS A 540 -31.35 2.49 -5.51
N PRO A 541 -32.28 1.67 -5.98
CA PRO A 541 -32.31 0.25 -5.61
C PRO A 541 -31.15 -0.56 -6.22
N TRP A 542 -30.32 0.05 -7.05
CA TRP A 542 -29.18 -0.54 -7.74
C TRP A 542 -28.05 0.49 -7.91
N PRO A 543 -26.80 0.05 -8.09
CA PRO A 543 -25.67 0.97 -8.16
C PRO A 543 -25.62 1.71 -9.51
N LEU A 544 -25.37 3.03 -9.47
CA LEU A 544 -25.40 3.93 -10.64
C LEU A 544 -24.01 4.27 -11.21
N HIS A 545 -22.98 3.49 -10.90
CA HIS A 545 -21.60 3.80 -11.29
C HIS A 545 -21.38 3.81 -12.82
N ILE A 546 -22.03 2.90 -13.57
CA ILE A 546 -21.92 2.84 -15.04
C ILE A 546 -22.54 4.08 -15.72
N PRO A 547 -23.80 4.46 -15.45
CA PRO A 547 -24.36 5.66 -16.06
C PRO A 547 -23.64 6.94 -15.62
N LEU A 548 -23.16 7.01 -14.36
CA LEU A 548 -22.38 8.16 -13.88
C LEU A 548 -21.02 8.28 -14.56
N THR A 549 -20.32 7.16 -14.79
CA THR A 549 -19.06 7.18 -15.55
C THR A 549 -19.31 7.56 -17.00
N ARG A 550 -20.41 7.11 -17.61
CA ARG A 550 -20.82 7.52 -18.96
C ARG A 550 -21.02 9.04 -19.04
N THR A 551 -21.79 9.64 -18.14
CA THR A 551 -22.01 11.10 -18.13
C THR A 551 -20.73 11.89 -17.81
N TYR A 552 -19.89 11.37 -16.91
CA TYR A 552 -18.58 11.93 -16.62
C TYR A 552 -17.68 11.94 -17.85
N LEU A 553 -17.57 10.83 -18.58
CA LEU A 553 -16.77 10.76 -19.80
C LEU A 553 -17.31 11.68 -20.89
N THR A 554 -18.64 11.76 -21.06
CA THR A 554 -19.25 12.67 -22.03
C THR A 554 -18.94 14.14 -21.74
N SER A 555 -19.01 14.55 -20.48
CA SER A 555 -18.81 15.95 -20.08
C SER A 555 -17.34 16.36 -19.99
N THR A 556 -16.46 15.45 -19.60
CA THR A 556 -15.03 15.75 -19.41
C THR A 556 -14.21 15.35 -20.61
N THR A 557 -14.18 14.08 -21.00
CA THR A 557 -13.21 13.57 -21.98
C THR A 557 -13.53 13.97 -23.42
N ILE A 558 -14.81 14.03 -23.81
CA ILE A 558 -15.19 14.33 -25.19
C ILE A 558 -14.78 15.75 -25.61
N PRO A 559 -15.06 16.81 -24.82
CA PRO A 559 -14.59 18.16 -25.16
C PRO A 559 -13.06 18.26 -25.23
N HIS A 560 -12.34 17.54 -24.37
CA HIS A 560 -10.88 17.52 -24.42
C HIS A 560 -10.35 16.82 -25.69
N LEU A 561 -11.00 15.75 -26.14
CA LEU A 561 -10.67 15.09 -27.40
C LEU A 561 -10.96 16.00 -28.60
N GLN A 562 -12.07 16.75 -28.58
CA GLN A 562 -12.39 17.73 -29.62
C GLN A 562 -11.36 18.87 -29.63
N ALA A 563 -10.98 19.41 -28.48
CA ALA A 563 -9.95 20.44 -28.37
C ALA A 563 -8.57 19.94 -28.84
N LEU A 564 -8.22 18.70 -28.53
CA LEU A 564 -7.00 18.05 -29.01
C LEU A 564 -7.04 17.92 -30.54
N ALA A 565 -8.15 17.43 -31.09
CA ALA A 565 -8.33 17.33 -32.54
C ALA A 565 -8.19 18.69 -33.24
N GLN A 566 -8.84 19.74 -32.71
CA GLN A 566 -8.70 21.11 -33.21
C GLN A 566 -7.24 21.60 -33.14
N LYS A 567 -6.55 21.33 -32.04
CA LYS A 567 -5.14 21.69 -31.86
C LYS A 567 -4.24 20.98 -32.87
N LEU A 568 -4.42 19.68 -33.10
CA LEU A 568 -3.63 18.93 -34.07
C LEU A 568 -3.87 19.44 -35.50
N VAL A 569 -5.12 19.70 -35.87
CA VAL A 569 -5.45 20.30 -37.17
C VAL A 569 -4.78 21.66 -37.34
N ALA A 570 -4.85 22.53 -36.33
CA ALA A 570 -4.20 23.85 -36.37
C ALA A 570 -2.66 23.74 -36.48
N GLN A 571 -2.05 22.78 -35.79
CA GLN A 571 -0.61 22.54 -35.87
C GLN A 571 -0.18 21.97 -37.23
N ALA A 572 -0.94 21.06 -37.80
CA ALA A 572 -0.69 20.52 -39.14
C ALA A 572 -0.84 21.62 -40.21
N LEU A 573 -1.89 22.45 -40.13
CA LEU A 573 -2.04 23.63 -41.01
C LEU A 573 -0.90 24.63 -40.83
N GLY A 574 -0.50 24.93 -39.59
CA GLY A 574 0.59 25.87 -39.32
C GLY A 574 1.94 25.38 -39.86
N THR A 575 2.27 24.10 -39.68
CA THR A 575 3.53 23.51 -40.18
C THR A 575 3.56 23.40 -41.70
N THR A 576 2.44 23.00 -42.33
CA THR A 576 2.31 22.98 -43.80
C THR A 576 2.38 24.38 -44.40
N ALA A 577 1.68 25.35 -43.82
CA ALA A 577 1.70 26.74 -44.28
C ALA A 577 3.08 27.38 -44.10
N PHE A 578 3.72 27.22 -42.95
CA PHE A 578 5.07 27.76 -42.70
C PHE A 578 6.09 27.15 -43.66
N SER A 579 6.04 25.82 -43.87
CA SER A 579 6.90 25.14 -44.82
C SER A 579 6.63 25.55 -46.28
N GLY A 580 5.38 25.77 -46.65
CA GLY A 580 4.99 26.27 -47.97
C GLY A 580 5.46 27.71 -48.23
N VAL A 581 5.28 28.61 -47.26
CA VAL A 581 5.78 30.00 -47.34
C VAL A 581 7.31 30.02 -47.40
N PHE A 582 7.98 29.20 -46.59
CA PHE A 582 9.43 29.08 -46.59
C PHE A 582 9.95 28.54 -47.93
N ALA A 583 9.30 27.52 -48.50
CA ALA A 583 9.60 27.03 -49.85
C ALA A 583 9.41 28.10 -50.93
N GLY A 584 8.33 28.88 -50.86
CA GLY A 584 8.07 30.00 -51.78
C GLY A 584 9.12 31.12 -51.66
N LEU A 585 9.52 31.45 -50.43
CA LEU A 585 10.59 32.42 -50.17
C LEU A 585 11.94 31.93 -50.70
N ILE A 586 12.27 30.66 -50.52
CA ILE A 586 13.50 30.05 -51.09
C ILE A 586 13.49 30.17 -52.62
N TYR A 587 12.35 29.87 -53.25
CA TYR A 587 12.21 29.95 -54.71
C TYR A 587 12.39 31.38 -55.25
N VAL A 588 11.86 32.39 -54.55
CA VAL A 588 11.97 33.79 -54.97
C VAL A 588 13.32 34.42 -54.63
N SER A 589 13.93 34.04 -53.50
CA SER A 589 15.16 34.68 -53.00
C SER A 589 16.45 34.14 -53.63
N ASN A 590 16.44 32.93 -54.19
CA ASN A 590 17.66 32.27 -54.63
C ASN A 590 17.55 31.79 -56.09
N LEU A 591 18.17 32.53 -57.02
CA LEU A 591 18.15 32.26 -58.47
C LEU A 591 18.75 30.90 -58.88
N SER A 592 19.51 30.26 -57.99
CA SER A 592 20.15 28.96 -58.23
C SER A 592 19.34 27.75 -57.74
N VAL A 593 18.22 27.95 -57.03
CA VAL A 593 17.40 26.86 -56.48
C VAL A 593 16.24 26.56 -57.42
N GLY A 594 16.17 25.32 -57.90
CA GLY A 594 15.11 24.89 -58.82
C GLY A 594 13.77 24.63 -58.14
N VAL A 595 12.68 24.59 -58.93
CA VAL A 595 11.31 24.27 -58.45
C VAL A 595 11.26 22.94 -57.69
N TYR A 596 12.11 21.96 -58.07
CA TYR A 596 12.19 20.66 -57.40
C TYR A 596 12.71 20.72 -55.96
N GLU A 597 13.72 21.55 -55.69
CA GLU A 597 14.34 21.68 -54.37
C GLU A 597 13.43 22.46 -53.40
N ALA A 598 12.80 23.54 -53.88
CA ALA A 598 11.77 24.26 -53.14
C ALA A 598 10.55 23.37 -52.86
N GLY A 599 10.11 22.58 -53.86
CA GLY A 599 9.02 21.62 -53.71
C GLY A 599 9.30 20.52 -52.68
N ALA A 600 10.55 20.04 -52.57
CA ALA A 600 10.95 19.05 -51.58
C ALA A 600 10.80 19.57 -50.14
N VAL A 601 11.13 20.85 -49.91
CA VAL A 601 10.96 21.49 -48.60
C VAL A 601 9.49 21.58 -48.20
N ALA A 602 8.61 21.97 -49.13
CA ALA A 602 7.16 22.01 -48.90
C ALA A 602 6.58 20.61 -48.64
N ALA A 603 6.99 19.60 -49.42
CA ALA A 603 6.56 18.22 -49.25
C ALA A 603 7.02 17.65 -47.89
N LEU A 604 8.24 17.96 -47.45
CA LEU A 604 8.76 17.55 -46.15
C LEU A 604 7.93 18.13 -45.01
N GLY A 605 7.58 19.43 -45.07
CA GLY A 605 6.72 20.05 -44.06
C GLY A 605 5.32 19.46 -44.02
N MET A 606 4.77 19.05 -45.17
CA MET A 606 3.49 18.35 -45.24
C MET A 606 3.55 16.96 -44.62
N VAL A 607 4.55 16.15 -44.98
CA VAL A 607 4.73 14.82 -44.39
C VAL A 607 5.01 14.91 -42.89
N TRP A 608 5.80 15.89 -42.46
CA TRP A 608 6.12 16.12 -41.05
C TRP A 608 4.90 16.59 -40.25
N GLY A 609 4.08 17.47 -40.83
CA GLY A 609 2.83 17.94 -40.23
C GLY A 609 1.78 16.84 -40.09
N LEU A 610 1.77 15.86 -41.01
CA LEU A 610 0.84 14.72 -40.99
C LEU A 610 1.28 13.55 -40.10
N ARG A 611 2.58 13.46 -39.77
CA ARG A 611 3.14 12.38 -38.94
C ARG A 611 2.87 12.57 -37.44
N ARG A 612 2.73 13.81 -36.99
CA ARG A 612 2.44 14.16 -35.59
C ARG A 612 0.95 14.09 -35.31
#